data_AF-A0A0C9XZV8-F1
#
_entry.id   AF-A0A0C9XZV8-F1
#
_cell.length_a   1.000
_cell.length_b   1.000
_cell.length_c   1.000
_cell.angle_alpha   90.00
_cell.angle_beta   90.00
_cell.angle_gamma   90.00
#
_symmetry.space_group_name_H-M   'P 1'
#
loop_
_entity.id
_entity.type
_entity.pdbx_description
1 polymer ?
#
loop_
_entity_poly.entity_id
_entity_poly.type
_entity_poly.pdbx_seq_one_letter_code
_entity_poly.pdbx_strand_id
1 'polypeptide(L)'
;MPPLLSTLQEDTDLLSIRQAPGLKFLIFYSSIVDGQLWCPDCRHVEQLVNDTLLSSDLDAVIVYVGDQPWKVSSVPTIIRLRDGKEEGRLVDQDIKGGLADFIHG
;
A
#
# COMPACT_ATOMS: atom_id res chain seq x y z
N MET A 1 -8.29 -5.28 -21.79
CA MET A 1 -8.80 -5.13 -20.42
C MET A 1 -7.60 -4.95 -19.50
N PRO A 2 -7.26 -3.73 -19.09
CA PRO A 2 -6.23 -3.51 -18.08
C PRO A 2 -6.83 -3.70 -16.68
N PRO A 3 -6.05 -4.21 -15.70
CA PRO A 3 -6.51 -4.33 -14.32
C PRO A 3 -6.77 -2.92 -13.75
N LEU A 4 -7.86 -2.78 -13.00
CA LEU A 4 -8.28 -1.55 -12.32
C LEU A 4 -7.33 -1.24 -11.16
N LEU A 5 -6.14 -0.72 -11.46
CA LEU A 5 -5.33 -0.03 -10.47
C LEU A 5 -5.84 1.41 -10.41
N SER A 6 -6.87 1.64 -9.59
CA SER A 6 -7.40 2.99 -9.34
C SER A 6 -6.32 3.82 -8.64
N THR A 7 -5.56 4.60 -9.40
CA THR A 7 -4.72 5.68 -8.87
C THR A 7 -5.66 6.72 -8.26
N LEU A 8 -5.80 6.72 -6.94
CA LEU A 8 -6.67 7.65 -6.23
C LEU A 8 -5.91 8.95 -5.97
N GLN A 9 -6.38 10.02 -6.63
CA GLN A 9 -5.90 11.38 -6.46
C GLN A 9 -6.31 11.93 -5.08
N GLU A 10 -5.51 12.87 -4.57
CA GLU A 10 -5.36 13.37 -3.19
C GLU A 10 -6.63 13.72 -2.38
N ASP A 11 -7.82 13.78 -2.99
CA ASP A 11 -9.10 14.13 -2.36
C ASP A 11 -9.97 12.92 -1.98
N THR A 12 -9.51 11.70 -2.25
CA THR A 12 -10.25 10.52 -1.80
C THR A 12 -10.06 10.35 -0.30
N ASP A 13 -11.12 10.65 0.45
CA ASP A 13 -11.16 10.50 1.89
C ASP A 13 -10.72 9.08 2.30
N LEU A 14 -9.59 9.01 3.00
CA LEU A 14 -8.99 7.74 3.44
C LEU A 14 -9.99 6.91 4.27
N LEU A 15 -10.98 7.52 4.92
CA LEU A 15 -12.00 6.78 5.66
C LEU A 15 -12.90 6.02 4.69
N SER A 16 -13.26 6.62 3.56
CA SER A 16 -14.02 5.96 2.48
C SER A 16 -13.26 4.75 1.91
N ILE A 17 -11.95 4.86 1.75
CA ILE A 17 -11.10 3.74 1.31
C ILE A 17 -11.07 2.66 2.40
N ARG A 18 -10.82 3.03 3.66
CA ARG A 18 -10.78 2.07 4.77
C ARG A 18 -12.10 1.34 4.98
N GLN A 19 -13.22 1.98 4.70
CA GLN A 19 -14.55 1.40 4.83
C GLN A 19 -14.99 0.62 3.58
N ALA A 20 -14.15 0.52 2.54
CA ALA A 20 -14.47 -0.24 1.36
C ALA A 20 -14.68 -1.73 1.70
N PRO A 21 -15.85 -2.31 1.35
CA PRO A 21 -16.13 -3.71 1.64
C PRO A 21 -15.19 -4.61 0.85
N GLY A 22 -14.47 -5.49 1.57
CA GLY A 22 -13.50 -6.41 0.98
C GLY A 22 -12.06 -5.93 1.02
N LEU A 23 -11.79 -4.63 1.25
CA LEU A 23 -10.43 -4.10 1.31
C LEU A 23 -9.67 -4.67 2.51
N LYS A 24 -8.55 -5.35 2.24
CA LYS A 24 -7.72 -5.96 3.28
C LYS A 24 -6.40 -5.23 3.49
N PHE A 25 -5.88 -4.52 2.48
CA PHE A 25 -4.59 -3.87 2.58
C PHE A 25 -4.62 -2.45 2.01
N LEU A 26 -4.00 -1.50 2.71
CA LEU A 26 -3.60 -0.21 2.16
C LEU A 26 -2.08 -0.14 2.08
N ILE A 27 -1.57 0.32 0.96
CA ILE A 27 -0.14 0.44 0.71
C ILE A 27 0.15 1.90 0.40
N PHE A 28 1.06 2.51 1.14
CA PHE A 28 1.49 3.89 0.95
C PHE A 28 2.86 3.89 0.27
N TYR A 29 2.91 4.44 -0.94
CA TYR A 29 4.14 4.60 -1.71
C TYR A 29 4.52 6.06 -1.91
N SER A 30 5.80 6.29 -2.15
CA SER A 30 6.27 7.57 -2.66
C SER A 30 5.58 7.93 -3.98
N SER A 31 5.40 9.21 -4.26
CA SER A 31 4.92 9.64 -5.57
C SER A 31 5.86 9.24 -6.72
N ILE A 32 5.30 9.20 -7.92
CA ILE A 32 6.02 8.87 -9.15
C ILE A 32 6.67 10.15 -9.67
N VAL A 33 8.00 10.14 -9.81
CA VAL A 33 8.83 11.20 -10.40
C VAL A 33 9.54 10.61 -11.60
N ASP A 34 9.45 11.27 -12.76
CA ASP A 34 10.04 10.80 -14.02
C ASP A 34 9.60 9.38 -14.43
N GLY A 35 8.35 9.01 -14.13
CA GLY A 35 7.78 7.70 -14.46
C GLY A 35 8.18 6.57 -13.52
N GLN A 36 8.90 6.85 -12.42
CA GLN A 36 9.27 5.86 -11.41
C GLN A 36 9.04 6.37 -9.97
N LEU A 37 8.83 5.47 -9.03
CA LEU A 37 8.85 5.80 -7.59
C LEU A 37 10.21 6.42 -7.24
N TRP A 38 10.22 7.63 -6.68
CA TRP A 38 11.48 8.29 -6.31
C TRP A 38 12.17 7.58 -5.13
N CYS A 39 11.40 6.94 -4.25
CA CYS A 39 11.94 6.22 -3.10
C CYS A 39 12.50 4.85 -3.52
N PRO A 40 13.79 4.56 -3.24
CA PRO A 40 14.41 3.30 -3.60
C PRO A 40 13.81 2.09 -2.88
N ASP A 41 13.34 2.24 -1.65
CA ASP A 41 12.67 1.17 -0.90
C ASP A 41 11.25 0.92 -1.40
N CYS A 42 10.53 1.97 -1.82
CA CYS A 42 9.20 1.80 -2.44
C CYS A 42 9.28 0.94 -3.70
N ARG A 43 10.33 1.09 -4.52
CA ARG A 43 10.53 0.24 -5.71
C ARG A 43 10.72 -1.24 -5.35
N HIS A 44 11.51 -1.54 -4.31
CA HIS A 44 11.70 -2.92 -3.87
C HIS A 44 10.42 -3.53 -3.30
N VAL A 45 9.66 -2.75 -2.52
CA VAL A 45 8.39 -3.21 -1.93
C VAL A 45 7.32 -3.39 -2.99
N GLU A 46 7.25 -2.52 -4.01
CA GLU A 46 6.32 -2.67 -5.14
C GLU A 46 6.48 -4.03 -5.81
N GLN A 47 7.71 -4.45 -6.04
CA GLN A 47 7.99 -5.76 -6.62
C GLN A 47 7.51 -6.90 -5.70
N LEU A 48 7.82 -6.83 -4.40
CA LEU A 48 7.42 -7.84 -3.42
C LEU A 48 5.88 -7.93 -3.25
N VAL A 49 5.20 -6.79 -3.24
CA VAL A 49 3.75 -6.69 -3.23
C VAL A 49 3.18 -7.31 -4.51
N ASN A 50 3.74 -6.97 -5.67
CA ASN A 50 3.30 -7.53 -6.93
C ASN A 50 3.44 -9.06 -6.95
N ASP A 51 4.55 -9.60 -6.46
CA ASP A 51 4.78 -11.04 -6.38
C ASP A 51 3.87 -11.75 -5.36
N THR A 52 3.53 -11.11 -4.23
CA THR A 52 2.81 -11.77 -3.12
C THR A 52 1.31 -11.48 -3.12
N LEU A 53 0.93 -10.21 -3.27
CA LEU A 53 -0.46 -9.74 -3.23
C LEU A 53 -1.19 -9.97 -4.54
N LEU A 54 -0.57 -9.78 -5.73
CA LEU A 54 -1.27 -10.08 -6.98
C LEU A 54 -1.37 -11.58 -7.25
N SER A 55 -0.48 -12.37 -6.65
CA SER A 55 -0.60 -13.83 -6.62
C SER A 55 -1.70 -14.31 -5.65
N SER A 56 -2.25 -13.40 -4.83
CA SER A 56 -3.33 -13.68 -3.88
C SER A 56 -4.61 -12.95 -4.30
N ASP A 57 -5.78 -13.56 -4.08
CA ASP A 57 -7.09 -12.94 -4.37
C ASP A 57 -7.47 -11.92 -3.25
N LEU A 58 -6.56 -10.97 -2.99
CA LEU A 58 -6.66 -10.02 -1.88
C LEU A 58 -6.83 -8.60 -2.41
N ASP A 59 -7.90 -7.94 -1.99
CA ASP A 59 -8.12 -6.53 -2.29
C ASP A 59 -7.10 -5.65 -1.54
N ALA A 60 -6.29 -4.95 -2.32
CA ALA A 60 -5.32 -3.98 -1.84
C ALA A 60 -5.43 -2.66 -2.62
N VAL A 61 -5.25 -1.54 -1.93
CA VAL A 61 -5.25 -0.19 -2.52
C VAL A 61 -3.90 0.45 -2.32
N ILE A 62 -3.33 0.98 -3.41
CA ILE A 62 -2.08 1.74 -3.39
C ILE A 62 -2.41 3.24 -3.33
N VAL A 63 -1.83 3.92 -2.35
CA VAL A 63 -1.94 5.35 -2.12
C VAL A 63 -0.56 5.97 -2.35
N TYR A 64 -0.45 6.85 -3.34
CA TYR A 64 0.77 7.60 -3.59
C TYR A 64 0.78 8.86 -2.72
N VAL A 65 1.80 9.01 -1.88
CA VAL A 65 1.99 10.22 -1.06
C VAL A 65 3.03 11.12 -1.72
N GLY A 66 2.68 12.39 -1.90
CA GLY A 66 3.56 13.43 -2.46
C GLY A 66 4.51 14.04 -1.44
N ASP A 67 4.99 15.25 -1.74
CA ASP A 67 5.96 16.04 -0.95
C ASP A 67 5.37 16.69 0.33
N GLN A 68 4.17 16.29 0.78
CA GLN A 68 3.53 16.89 1.97
C GLN A 68 2.92 15.85 2.94
N PRO A 69 2.91 16.17 4.26
CA PRO A 69 2.96 15.19 5.31
C PRO A 69 1.57 14.65 5.64
N TRP A 70 1.20 13.57 4.99
CA TRP A 70 0.36 12.58 5.67
C TRP A 70 1.17 12.06 6.87
N LYS A 71 0.53 11.72 8.00
CA LYS A 71 1.18 11.19 9.23
C LYS A 71 1.84 9.81 9.04
N VAL A 72 2.31 9.50 7.84
CA VAL A 72 3.12 8.35 7.50
C VAL A 72 4.56 8.83 7.61
N SER A 73 5.19 8.59 8.76
CA SER A 73 6.56 9.07 9.03
C SER A 73 7.60 8.46 8.09
N SER A 74 7.26 7.38 7.37
CA SER A 74 8.14 6.67 6.45
C SER A 74 7.34 6.00 5.32
N VAL A 75 7.76 6.19 4.07
CA VAL A 75 7.35 5.34 2.95
C VAL A 75 8.48 4.36 2.62
N PRO A 76 8.19 3.11 2.22
CA PRO A 76 6.86 2.50 2.06
C PRO A 76 6.23 2.09 3.41
N THR A 77 4.90 2.14 3.48
CA THR A 77 4.12 1.59 4.62
C THR A 77 2.98 0.72 4.11
N ILE A 78 2.79 -0.46 4.70
CA ILE A 78 1.68 -1.37 4.39
C ILE A 78 0.82 -1.49 5.64
N ILE A 79 -0.47 -1.17 5.53
CA ILE A 79 -1.45 -1.28 6.59
C ILE A 79 -2.40 -2.42 6.25
N ARG A 80 -2.56 -3.36 7.18
CA ARG A 80 -3.60 -4.37 7.10
C ARG A 80 -4.87 -3.86 7.76
N LEU A 81 -5.97 -3.98 7.04
CA LEU A 81 -7.31 -3.69 7.52
C LEU A 81 -8.07 -4.98 7.81
N ARG A 82 -8.85 -4.93 8.89
CA ARG A 82 -9.90 -5.90 9.22
C ARG A 82 -11.14 -5.11 9.61
N ASP A 83 -12.24 -5.30 8.88
CA ASP A 83 -13.51 -4.58 9.09
C ASP A 83 -13.34 -3.05 9.14
N GLY A 84 -12.50 -2.53 8.23
CA GLY A 84 -12.16 -1.10 8.12
C GLY A 84 -11.34 -0.51 9.26
N LYS A 85 -10.89 -1.34 10.20
CA LYS A 85 -9.97 -0.97 11.27
C LYS A 85 -8.56 -1.44 10.94
N GLU A 86 -7.56 -0.61 11.23
CA GLU A 86 -6.16 -1.04 11.15
C GLU A 86 -5.90 -2.12 12.20
N GLU A 87 -5.52 -3.30 11.72
CA GLU A 87 -5.12 -4.44 12.54
C GLU A 87 -3.60 -4.42 12.77
N GLY A 88 -2.84 -4.04 11.75
CA GLY A 88 -1.38 -3.97 11.83
C GLY A 88 -0.79 -3.10 10.72
N ARG A 89 0.47 -2.72 10.90
CA ARG A 89 1.24 -1.99 9.91
C ARG A 89 2.66 -2.55 9.81
N LEU A 90 3.19 -2.61 8.60
CA LEU A 90 4.59 -2.84 8.30
C LEU A 90 5.20 -1.57 7.70
N VAL A 91 6.41 -1.25 8.11
CA VAL A 91 7.15 -0.07 7.64
C VAL A 91 8.55 -0.49 7.21
N ASP A 92 9.08 0.15 6.18
CA ASP A 92 10.52 0.10 5.84
C ASP A 92 11.10 -1.34 5.75
N GLN A 93 12.13 -1.67 6.52
CA GLN A 93 12.82 -2.97 6.48
C GLN A 93 11.97 -4.17 6.92
N ASP A 94 10.97 -3.96 7.79
CA ASP A 94 10.09 -5.06 8.25
C ASP A 94 9.28 -5.65 7.10
N ILE A 95 9.05 -4.88 6.04
CA ILE A 95 8.34 -5.34 4.85
C ILE A 95 9.16 -6.39 4.09
N LYS A 96 10.49 -6.24 4.00
CA LYS A 96 11.34 -7.11 3.19
C LYS A 96 11.38 -8.56 3.71
N GLY A 97 11.26 -8.74 5.03
CA GLY A 97 11.29 -10.06 5.66
C GLY A 97 9.92 -10.57 6.13
N GLY A 98 8.98 -9.66 6.44
CA GLY A 98 7.73 -10.02 7.11
C GLY A 98 6.48 -9.95 6.24
N LEU A 99 6.56 -9.47 4.99
CA LEU A 99 5.36 -9.26 4.17
C LEU A 99 4.58 -10.54 3.89
N ALA A 100 5.26 -11.65 3.55
CA ALA A 100 4.60 -12.92 3.26
C ALA A 100 3.82 -13.44 4.47
N ASP A 101 4.46 -13.52 5.64
CA ASP A 101 3.80 -13.89 6.90
C ASP A 101 2.66 -12.92 7.26
N PHE A 102 2.84 -11.62 7.03
CA PHE A 102 1.83 -10.61 7.34
C PHE A 102 0.58 -10.70 6.46
N ILE A 103 0.73 -11.15 5.22
CA ILE A 103 -0.39 -11.37 4.30
C ILE A 103 -1.15 -12.67 4.64
N HIS A 104 -0.44 -13.71 5.07
CA HIS A 104 -1.03 -15.03 5.37
C HIS A 104 -1.47 -15.23 6.83
N GLY A 105 -1.01 -14.38 7.75
CA GLY A 105 -1.32 -14.45 9.19
C GLY A 105 -2.72 -14.01 9.58
#